data_AF-A0A7C5HFS9-F1
#
_entry.id   AF-A0A7C5HFS9-F1
#
_cell.length_a   1.000
_cell.length_b   1.000
_cell.length_c   1.000
_cell.angle_alpha   90.00
_cell.angle_beta   90.00
_cell.angle_gamma   90.00
#
_symmetry.space_group_name_H-M   'P 1'
#
loop_
_entity.id
_entity.type
_entity.pdbx_description
1 polymer ?
#
loop_
_entity_poly.entity_id
_entity_poly.type
_entity_poly.pdbx_seq_one_letter_code
_entity_poly.pdbx_strand_id
1 'polypeptide(L)'
;MNPLKIGNIKSLVGNTVEVFIRDDIENMYLPYKGKLYSIGQLGSYVIIPVAYEKIVGIVTQIQMQEIQLKDDTIIPSNRKIMTIQIVGRIKDNKFERGITSYPLVGEDVCLADENDIEIIFSQKETITSSIKIGYFSQNENIDVWVDINKLLSRHLAIVGSTGSGKSTTVTTLINCLIEKYDHPHILLFDIHGEYAQTEALRNNDAVNIINGHDVNIPYWLLTYQEWLSLLLAHDSKQQSKEIREGLMYAKKKTVNEIREFKKYEKILKLNTPVPFSLDNFREKIQEKYLKPRMDNLCDDKRYYFLLRPDNINLKLDAFIERLIQPNKKVNIIDLSMVPSDILPIIISLLSRSVFDFNYWNLERDFPICLMFEESHLYLGNTGSPMAKWTIERIAKEGRKYAVSIAIISQRPSEVSQTILSQCNNFISHRLTTDIDQKYVQSLLSDTIQGLTNLLPTLITGEAIIVGDAVSIPVRAKIKMAFNLVSSDCDYDTLWKTGPDKNFNIPFIIENIITQEYRKRQKEP
;
A
#
# COMPACT_ATOMS: atom_id res chain seq x y z
N MET A 1 -16.56 -22.69 39.60
CA MET A 1 -15.64 -22.78 38.45
C MET A 1 -15.93 -21.63 37.51
N ASN A 2 -14.90 -21.02 36.92
CA ASN A 2 -15.11 -20.02 35.86
C ASN A 2 -15.79 -20.71 34.66
N PRO A 3 -17.00 -20.30 34.26
CA PRO A 3 -17.73 -20.94 33.16
C PRO A 3 -17.02 -20.83 31.82
N LEU A 4 -16.08 -19.89 31.66
CA LEU A 4 -15.29 -19.68 30.45
C LEU A 4 -13.99 -20.50 30.40
N LYS A 5 -13.66 -21.26 31.46
CA LYS A 5 -12.43 -22.06 31.51
C LYS A 5 -12.45 -23.15 30.43
N ILE A 6 -11.45 -23.15 29.56
CA ILE A 6 -11.30 -24.12 28.46
C ILE A 6 -10.08 -25.04 28.62
N GLY A 7 -9.13 -24.70 29.46
CA GLY A 7 -7.90 -25.46 29.56
C GLY A 7 -6.95 -25.00 30.65
N ASN A 8 -5.76 -25.60 30.66
CA ASN A 8 -4.66 -25.26 31.56
C ASN A 8 -3.33 -25.21 30.80
N ILE A 9 -2.43 -24.32 31.21
CA ILE A 9 -1.13 -24.15 30.56
C ILE A 9 -0.29 -25.42 30.74
N LYS A 10 0.17 -25.98 29.62
CA LYS A 10 1.08 -27.13 29.54
C LYS A 10 2.54 -26.69 29.60
N SER A 11 2.90 -25.71 28.77
CA SER A 11 4.28 -25.25 28.63
C SER A 11 4.31 -23.79 28.15
N LEU A 12 5.43 -23.12 28.41
CA LEU A 12 5.68 -21.73 27.99
C LEU A 12 7.11 -21.65 27.44
N VAL A 13 7.26 -21.17 26.21
CA VAL A 13 8.56 -20.92 25.56
C VAL A 13 8.53 -19.52 24.95
N GLY A 14 9.23 -18.57 25.57
CA GLY A 14 9.17 -17.17 25.17
C GLY A 14 7.75 -16.62 25.33
N ASN A 15 7.15 -16.16 24.24
CA ASN A 15 5.75 -15.71 24.18
C ASN A 15 4.77 -16.77 23.66
N THR A 16 5.26 -17.99 23.39
CA THR A 16 4.45 -19.12 22.93
C THR A 16 4.01 -19.96 24.12
N VAL A 17 2.70 -20.24 24.22
CA VAL A 17 2.12 -21.05 25.30
C VAL A 17 1.41 -22.25 24.67
N GLU A 18 1.73 -23.46 25.13
CA GLU A 18 0.91 -24.63 24.85
C GLU A 18 -0.13 -24.81 25.96
N VAL A 19 -1.36 -25.12 25.57
CA VAL A 19 -2.49 -25.26 26.49
C VAL A 19 -3.14 -26.62 26.29
N PHE A 20 -3.30 -27.37 27.38
CA PHE A 20 -4.18 -28.54 27.38
C PHE A 20 -5.62 -28.06 27.42
N ILE A 21 -6.41 -28.45 26.42
CA ILE A 21 -7.86 -28.24 26.44
C ILE A 21 -8.47 -29.29 27.38
N ARG A 22 -9.51 -28.90 28.11
CA ARG A 22 -10.22 -29.80 29.02
C ARG A 22 -10.82 -30.99 28.27
N ASP A 23 -10.73 -32.17 28.87
CA ASP A 23 -11.18 -33.43 28.28
C ASP A 23 -12.71 -33.52 28.11
N ASP A 24 -13.48 -32.76 28.91
CA ASP A 24 -14.94 -32.74 28.83
C ASP A 24 -15.49 -31.88 27.67
N ILE A 25 -14.61 -31.21 26.93
CA ILE A 25 -14.96 -30.42 25.75
C ILE A 25 -14.76 -31.27 24.49
N GLU A 26 -15.74 -32.13 24.20
CA GLU A 26 -15.68 -33.04 23.05
C GLU A 26 -15.84 -32.31 21.72
N ASN A 27 -16.85 -31.45 21.59
CA ASN A 27 -17.22 -30.83 20.32
C ASN A 27 -16.47 -29.52 20.00
N MET A 28 -15.53 -29.09 20.85
CA MET A 28 -14.81 -27.81 20.67
C MET A 28 -15.73 -26.58 20.63
N TYR A 29 -16.89 -26.67 21.27
CA TYR A 29 -17.81 -25.54 21.44
C TYR A 29 -18.14 -25.33 22.91
N LEU A 30 -18.27 -24.08 23.31
CA LEU A 30 -18.71 -23.69 24.65
C LEU A 30 -19.92 -22.76 24.57
N PRO A 31 -21.10 -23.17 25.07
CA PRO A 31 -22.23 -22.28 25.19
C PRO A 31 -22.04 -21.30 26.36
N TYR A 32 -22.15 -20.00 26.10
CA TYR A 32 -22.04 -18.95 27.12
C TYR A 32 -22.94 -17.76 26.76
N LYS A 33 -23.75 -17.29 27.72
CA LYS A 33 -24.70 -16.16 27.56
C LYS A 33 -25.55 -16.24 26.28
N GLY A 34 -26.06 -17.43 25.93
CA GLY A 34 -26.91 -17.65 24.76
C GLY A 34 -26.17 -17.68 23.42
N LYS A 35 -24.83 -17.62 23.41
CA LYS A 35 -23.98 -17.76 22.23
C LYS A 35 -23.14 -19.04 22.31
N LEU A 36 -22.84 -19.62 21.16
CA LEU A 36 -21.98 -20.79 21.04
C LEU A 36 -20.60 -20.34 20.56
N TYR A 37 -19.57 -20.51 21.38
CA TYR A 37 -18.20 -20.11 21.06
C TYR A 37 -17.38 -21.30 20.59
N SER A 38 -16.68 -21.18 19.47
CA SER A 38 -15.72 -22.16 18.99
C SER A 38 -14.42 -22.07 19.79
N ILE A 39 -13.94 -23.21 20.30
CA ILE A 39 -12.67 -23.34 21.03
C ILE A 39 -11.58 -23.74 20.04
N GLY A 40 -10.43 -23.06 20.11
CA GLY A 40 -9.27 -23.41 19.28
C GLY A 40 -9.37 -22.97 17.81
N GLN A 41 -10.35 -22.13 17.46
CA GLN A 41 -10.42 -21.49 16.15
C GLN A 41 -9.18 -20.61 15.93
N LEU A 42 -8.45 -20.83 14.84
CA LEU A 42 -7.26 -20.03 14.54
C LEU A 42 -7.60 -18.53 14.41
N GLY A 43 -6.78 -17.70 15.03
CA GLY A 43 -6.98 -16.25 15.12
C GLY A 43 -8.03 -15.80 16.15
N SER A 44 -8.63 -16.72 16.91
CA SER A 44 -9.45 -16.35 18.07
C SER A 44 -8.57 -15.99 19.28
N TYR A 45 -9.15 -15.30 20.25
CA TYR A 45 -8.45 -14.86 21.46
C TYR A 45 -8.86 -15.67 22.68
N VAL A 46 -7.90 -15.84 23.58
CA VAL A 46 -8.07 -16.48 24.88
C VAL A 46 -7.50 -15.58 25.97
N ILE A 47 -7.96 -15.78 27.19
CA ILE A 47 -7.56 -15.04 28.37
C ILE A 47 -6.90 -15.98 29.37
N ILE A 48 -5.73 -15.57 29.88
CA ILE A 48 -5.07 -16.20 31.02
C ILE A 48 -5.18 -15.22 32.19
N PRO A 49 -5.99 -15.49 33.22
CA PRO A 49 -6.09 -14.64 34.40
C PRO A 49 -4.81 -14.77 35.23
N VAL A 50 -4.09 -13.67 35.44
CA VAL A 50 -2.86 -13.63 36.25
C VAL A 50 -3.00 -12.51 37.29
N ALA A 51 -3.18 -12.90 38.56
CA ALA A 51 -3.43 -11.99 39.67
C ALA A 51 -4.56 -10.98 39.39
N TYR A 52 -4.24 -9.70 39.19
CA TYR A 52 -5.19 -8.60 38.93
C TYR A 52 -5.25 -8.19 37.45
N GLU A 53 -4.62 -8.97 36.57
CA GLU A 53 -4.50 -8.68 35.14
C GLU A 53 -4.99 -9.88 34.32
N LYS A 54 -5.38 -9.63 33.07
CA LYS A 54 -5.75 -10.67 32.11
C LYS A 54 -4.72 -10.68 30.99
N ILE A 55 -3.94 -11.74 30.85
CA ILE A 55 -3.06 -11.89 29.69
C ILE A 55 -3.91 -12.32 28.49
N VAL A 56 -3.70 -11.67 27.35
CA VAL A 56 -4.38 -11.97 26.09
C VAL A 56 -3.46 -12.81 25.23
N GLY A 57 -3.97 -13.96 24.79
CA GLY A 57 -3.31 -14.84 23.83
C GLY A 57 -4.15 -14.98 22.56
N ILE A 58 -3.50 -15.19 21.42
CA ILE A 58 -4.15 -15.52 20.16
C ILE A 58 -3.87 -16.96 19.77
N VAL A 59 -4.89 -17.71 19.35
CA VAL A 59 -4.77 -19.10 18.93
C VAL A 59 -4.09 -19.19 17.57
N THR A 60 -2.96 -19.88 17.49
CA THR A 60 -2.18 -20.04 16.26
C THR A 60 -2.13 -21.46 15.74
N GLN A 61 -2.39 -22.45 16.58
CA GLN A 61 -2.40 -23.86 16.19
C GLN A 61 -3.32 -24.66 17.11
N ILE A 62 -3.90 -25.72 16.55
CA ILE A 62 -4.64 -26.75 17.28
C ILE A 62 -4.21 -28.12 16.78
N GLN A 63 -4.00 -29.06 17.70
CA GLN A 63 -3.57 -30.42 17.38
C GLN A 63 -4.06 -31.42 18.43
N MET A 64 -4.14 -32.69 18.05
CA MET A 64 -4.26 -33.78 19.01
C MET A 64 -2.89 -34.10 19.58
N GLN A 65 -2.84 -34.48 20.85
CA GLN A 65 -1.61 -34.96 21.46
C GLN A 65 -1.27 -36.35 20.91
N GLU A 66 0.00 -36.54 20.58
CA GLU A 66 0.57 -37.85 20.33
C GLU A 66 1.36 -38.27 21.57
N ILE A 67 1.23 -39.54 21.97
CA ILE A 67 2.00 -40.11 23.08
C ILE A 67 3.05 -41.04 22.46
N GLN A 68 4.31 -40.66 22.62
CA GLN A 68 5.44 -41.52 22.25
C GLN A 68 5.75 -42.47 23.41
N LEU A 69 5.66 -43.76 23.15
CA LEU A 69 6.02 -44.83 24.08
C LEU A 69 7.54 -45.03 24.11
N LYS A 70 8.03 -45.76 25.11
CA LYS A 70 9.48 -45.99 25.32
C LYS A 70 10.16 -46.76 24.18
N ASP A 71 9.39 -47.41 23.33
CA ASP A 71 9.81 -48.16 22.16
C ASP A 71 9.66 -47.35 20.84
N ASP A 72 9.54 -46.03 20.95
CA ASP A 72 9.28 -45.09 19.85
C ASP A 72 7.94 -45.30 19.12
N THR A 73 7.05 -46.13 19.67
CA THR A 73 5.70 -46.27 19.13
C THR A 73 4.87 -45.03 19.45
N ILE A 74 4.28 -44.41 18.43
CA ILE A 74 3.39 -43.25 18.59
C ILE A 74 1.94 -43.76 18.65
N ILE A 75 1.28 -43.52 19.78
CA ILE A 75 -0.16 -43.78 19.93
C ILE A 75 -0.95 -42.46 19.98
N PRO A 76 -2.10 -42.38 19.27
CA PRO A 76 -2.94 -41.20 19.29
C PRO A 76 -3.60 -41.03 20.67
N SER A 77 -3.64 -39.79 21.17
CA SER A 77 -4.41 -39.41 22.36
C SER A 77 -5.58 -38.53 21.95
N ASN A 78 -6.72 -38.67 22.62
CA ASN A 78 -7.87 -37.77 22.45
C ASN A 78 -7.66 -36.40 23.10
N ARG A 79 -6.53 -36.21 23.78
CA ARG A 79 -6.21 -34.97 24.47
C ARG A 79 -5.81 -33.91 23.46
N LYS A 80 -6.47 -32.75 23.50
CA LYS A 80 -6.26 -31.67 22.54
C LYS A 80 -5.29 -30.65 23.11
N ILE A 81 -4.36 -30.20 22.26
CA ILE A 81 -3.40 -29.15 22.58
C ILE A 81 -3.66 -27.98 21.63
N MET A 82 -3.74 -26.77 22.19
CA MET A 82 -3.69 -25.55 21.40
C MET A 82 -2.42 -24.77 21.71
N THR A 83 -1.85 -24.15 20.67
CA THR A 83 -0.75 -23.22 20.82
C THR A 83 -1.31 -21.81 20.70
N ILE A 84 -0.96 -20.97 21.66
CA ILE A 84 -1.34 -19.56 21.68
C ILE A 84 -0.08 -18.69 21.74
N GLN A 85 -0.14 -17.53 21.10
CA GLN A 85 0.88 -16.48 21.19
C GLN A 85 0.38 -15.38 22.12
N ILE A 86 1.18 -15.02 23.13
CA ILE A 86 0.87 -13.89 24.01
C ILE A 86 1.01 -12.59 23.21
N VAL A 87 -0.06 -11.78 23.20
CA VAL A 87 -0.10 -10.50 22.46
C VAL A 87 -0.11 -9.28 23.38
N GLY A 88 -0.53 -9.43 24.64
CA GLY A 88 -0.53 -8.34 25.61
C GLY A 88 -1.33 -8.66 26.86
N ARG A 89 -1.79 -7.62 27.55
CA ARG A 89 -2.60 -7.73 28.77
C ARG A 89 -3.76 -6.75 28.77
N ILE A 90 -4.78 -7.07 29.55
CA ILE A 90 -5.85 -6.16 29.95
C ILE A 90 -5.68 -5.86 31.42
N LYS A 91 -5.58 -4.57 31.74
CA LYS A 91 -5.53 -4.02 33.10
C LYS A 91 -6.43 -2.80 33.16
N ASP A 92 -7.24 -2.68 34.21
CA ASP A 92 -8.13 -1.52 34.41
C ASP A 92 -9.02 -1.20 33.18
N ASN A 93 -9.59 -2.23 32.55
CA ASN A 93 -10.38 -2.15 31.31
C ASN A 93 -9.64 -1.52 30.11
N LYS A 94 -8.31 -1.58 30.10
CA LYS A 94 -7.48 -1.10 29.00
C LYS A 94 -6.55 -2.21 28.52
N PHE A 95 -6.50 -2.39 27.20
CA PHE A 95 -5.52 -3.27 26.59
C PHE A 95 -4.17 -2.57 26.44
N GLU A 96 -3.10 -3.24 26.88
CA GLU A 96 -1.72 -2.82 26.73
C GLU A 96 -0.90 -3.91 26.02
N ARG A 97 0.01 -3.49 25.14
CA ARG A 97 0.97 -4.40 24.51
C ARG A 97 2.02 -4.84 25.53
N GLY A 98 2.40 -6.11 25.43
CA GLY A 98 3.36 -6.73 26.36
C GLY A 98 2.72 -7.17 27.67
N ILE A 99 3.51 -7.85 28.49
CA ILE A 99 3.11 -8.39 29.79
C ILE A 99 4.18 -8.01 30.83
N THR A 100 3.78 -7.78 32.07
CA THR A 100 4.72 -7.56 33.18
C THR A 100 5.05 -8.85 33.92
N SER A 101 4.21 -9.87 33.76
CA SER A 101 4.35 -11.15 34.43
C SER A 101 3.99 -12.25 33.43
N TYR A 102 4.86 -13.25 33.32
CA TYR A 102 4.58 -14.42 32.51
C TYR A 102 3.64 -15.36 33.26
N PRO A 103 2.71 -16.02 32.55
CA PRO A 103 1.83 -16.99 33.17
C PRO A 103 2.61 -18.25 33.57
N LEU A 104 2.11 -18.95 34.59
CA LEU A 104 2.75 -20.15 35.12
C LEU A 104 2.14 -21.43 34.53
N VAL A 105 2.95 -22.49 34.47
CA VAL A 105 2.47 -23.81 34.06
C VAL A 105 1.37 -24.27 35.02
N GLY A 106 0.28 -24.79 34.47
CA GLY A 106 -0.91 -25.20 35.21
C GLY A 106 -1.96 -24.11 35.39
N GLU A 107 -1.69 -22.84 35.10
CA GLU A 107 -2.72 -21.79 35.21
C GLU A 107 -3.88 -22.00 34.23
N ASP A 108 -5.04 -21.47 34.59
CA ASP A 108 -6.28 -21.60 33.82
C ASP A 108 -6.24 -20.75 32.55
N VAL A 109 -6.72 -21.31 31.45
CA VAL A 109 -6.96 -20.60 30.20
C VAL A 109 -8.45 -20.55 29.93
N CYS A 110 -8.96 -19.36 29.63
CA CYS A 110 -10.37 -19.06 29.43
C CYS A 110 -10.62 -18.55 28.01
N LEU A 111 -11.85 -18.73 27.50
CA LEU A 111 -12.28 -18.01 26.29
C LEU A 111 -12.34 -16.51 26.57
N ALA A 112 -11.94 -15.71 25.58
CA ALA A 112 -12.25 -14.28 25.57
C ALA A 112 -13.73 -14.09 25.24
N ASP A 113 -14.47 -13.42 26.12
CA ASP A 113 -15.86 -13.07 25.86
C ASP A 113 -15.97 -11.73 25.09
N GLU A 114 -17.19 -11.32 24.73
CA GLU A 114 -17.37 -10.08 23.96
C GLU A 114 -16.84 -8.84 24.67
N ASN A 115 -16.90 -8.78 26.01
CA ASN A 115 -16.37 -7.65 26.76
C ASN A 115 -14.83 -7.61 26.67
N ASP A 116 -14.17 -8.77 26.76
CA ASP A 116 -12.72 -8.85 26.58
C ASP A 116 -12.31 -8.41 25.18
N ILE A 117 -13.02 -8.90 24.15
CA ILE A 117 -12.77 -8.54 22.75
C ILE A 117 -13.04 -7.05 22.51
N GLU A 118 -14.12 -6.49 23.07
CA GLU A 118 -14.39 -5.06 23.04
C GLU A 118 -13.26 -4.28 23.71
N ILE A 119 -12.75 -4.66 24.88
CA ILE A 119 -11.63 -3.94 25.52
C ILE A 119 -10.37 -3.97 24.65
N ILE A 120 -10.13 -5.08 23.96
CA ILE A 120 -8.99 -5.26 23.06
C ILE A 120 -9.06 -4.33 21.83
N PHE A 121 -10.25 -4.23 21.20
CA PHE A 121 -10.42 -3.51 19.94
C PHE A 121 -11.02 -2.10 20.07
N SER A 122 -11.79 -1.84 21.12
CA SER A 122 -12.42 -0.55 21.41
C SER A 122 -11.57 0.27 22.39
N GLN A 123 -10.37 0.67 21.95
CA GLN A 123 -9.61 1.66 22.70
C GLN A 123 -10.28 3.04 22.59
N LYS A 124 -11.22 3.32 23.49
CA LYS A 124 -12.01 4.57 23.50
C LYS A 124 -11.16 5.84 23.53
N GLU A 125 -9.97 5.79 24.14
CA GLU A 125 -9.02 6.91 24.18
C GLU A 125 -8.38 7.22 22.81
N THR A 126 -8.33 6.26 21.88
CA THR A 126 -7.71 6.39 20.55
C THR A 126 -8.74 6.67 19.44
N ILE A 127 -10.03 6.70 19.76
CA ILE A 127 -11.13 6.84 18.78
C ILE A 127 -11.04 8.18 18.02
N THR A 128 -10.61 9.26 18.67
CA THR A 128 -10.53 10.59 18.04
C THR A 128 -9.61 10.61 16.83
N SER A 129 -8.50 9.86 16.85
CA SER A 129 -7.57 9.73 15.71
C SER A 129 -7.70 8.43 14.92
N SER A 130 -8.74 7.61 15.16
CA SER A 130 -8.92 6.32 14.49
C SER A 130 -10.11 6.26 13.54
N ILE A 131 -10.01 5.50 12.45
CA ILE A 131 -11.13 5.21 11.53
C ILE A 131 -11.57 3.76 11.67
N LYS A 132 -12.86 3.51 11.47
CA LYS A 132 -13.41 2.15 11.39
C LYS A 132 -13.20 1.62 9.98
N ILE A 133 -12.39 0.58 9.84
CA ILE A 133 -12.08 -0.02 8.52
C ILE A 133 -12.98 -1.22 8.19
N GLY A 134 -13.58 -1.84 9.21
CA GLY A 134 -14.33 -3.08 9.07
C GLY A 134 -14.76 -3.66 10.39
N TYR A 135 -14.95 -4.96 10.39
CA TYR A 135 -15.47 -5.73 11.52
C TYR A 135 -14.57 -6.93 11.81
N PHE A 136 -14.59 -7.41 13.04
CA PHE A 136 -13.88 -8.64 13.41
C PHE A 136 -14.51 -9.84 12.68
N SER A 137 -13.69 -10.64 11.99
CA SER A 137 -14.19 -11.71 11.10
C SER A 137 -15.07 -12.74 11.80
N GLN A 138 -14.80 -13.03 13.09
CA GLN A 138 -15.57 -14.01 13.86
C GLN A 138 -16.83 -13.41 14.52
N ASN A 139 -16.92 -12.08 14.63
CA ASN A 139 -18.08 -11.40 15.20
C ASN A 139 -18.24 -10.02 14.56
N GLU A 140 -19.15 -9.92 13.59
CA GLU A 140 -19.38 -8.68 12.83
C GLU A 140 -19.96 -7.53 13.69
N ASN A 141 -20.37 -7.78 14.94
CA ASN A 141 -20.81 -6.72 15.86
C ASN A 141 -19.63 -5.93 16.45
N ILE A 142 -18.40 -6.41 16.27
CA ILE A 142 -17.20 -5.83 16.85
C ILE A 142 -16.45 -5.05 15.78
N ASP A 143 -16.37 -3.74 16.00
CA ASP A 143 -15.72 -2.82 15.08
C ASP A 143 -14.19 -2.92 15.16
N VAL A 144 -13.55 -2.91 13.99
CA VAL A 144 -12.09 -2.84 13.88
C VAL A 144 -11.68 -1.42 13.52
N TRP A 145 -10.97 -0.80 14.45
CA TRP A 145 -10.47 0.57 14.33
C TRP A 145 -8.98 0.60 14.03
N VAL A 146 -8.57 1.60 13.24
CA VAL A 146 -7.19 1.83 12.83
C VAL A 146 -6.78 3.26 13.16
N ASP A 147 -5.70 3.42 13.93
CA ASP A 147 -5.12 4.71 14.29
C ASP A 147 -4.43 5.36 13.07
N ILE A 148 -4.96 6.48 12.60
CA ILE A 148 -4.50 7.16 11.39
C ILE A 148 -3.09 7.73 11.55
N ASN A 149 -2.77 8.27 12.72
CA ASN A 149 -1.44 8.82 12.97
C ASN A 149 -0.40 7.71 12.86
N LYS A 150 -0.66 6.54 13.45
CA LYS A 150 0.27 5.40 13.36
C LYS A 150 0.26 4.74 11.99
N LEU A 151 -0.88 4.68 11.31
CA LEU A 151 -1.03 4.13 9.97
C LEU A 151 -0.19 4.91 8.96
N LEU A 152 -0.37 6.24 8.92
CA LEU A 152 0.26 7.09 7.92
C LEU A 152 1.70 7.44 8.32
N SER A 153 1.98 7.76 9.59
CA SER A 153 3.35 8.13 9.99
C SER A 153 4.36 6.97 9.91
N ARG A 154 3.91 5.71 9.83
CA ARG A 154 4.80 4.54 9.77
C ARG A 154 4.62 3.69 8.52
N HIS A 155 4.06 4.30 7.47
CA HIS A 155 3.82 3.70 6.15
C HIS A 155 2.89 2.47 6.20
N LEU A 156 2.35 2.12 5.04
CA LEU A 156 1.36 1.07 4.90
C LEU A 156 1.69 0.18 3.71
N ALA A 157 1.53 -1.13 3.86
CA ALA A 157 1.49 -2.08 2.76
C ALA A 157 0.11 -2.75 2.71
N ILE A 158 -0.55 -2.71 1.55
CA ILE A 158 -1.80 -3.42 1.25
C ILE A 158 -1.47 -4.49 0.20
N VAL A 159 -1.53 -5.76 0.60
CA VAL A 159 -1.04 -6.87 -0.22
C VAL A 159 -2.11 -7.94 -0.37
N GLY A 160 -2.09 -8.69 -1.48
CA GLY A 160 -3.05 -9.77 -1.73
C GLY A 160 -3.23 -10.09 -3.22
N SER A 161 -3.65 -11.31 -3.54
CA SER A 161 -3.91 -11.77 -4.92
C SER A 161 -5.01 -10.95 -5.62
N THR A 162 -5.13 -11.07 -6.93
CA THR A 162 -6.22 -10.44 -7.71
C THR A 162 -7.60 -10.86 -7.17
N GLY A 163 -8.54 -9.92 -7.11
CA GLY A 163 -9.90 -10.17 -6.59
C GLY A 163 -10.00 -10.45 -5.08
N SER A 164 -8.94 -10.24 -4.30
CA SER A 164 -8.93 -10.54 -2.86
C SER A 164 -9.54 -9.43 -1.98
N GLY A 165 -9.62 -8.18 -2.46
CA GLY A 165 -10.16 -7.04 -1.70
C GLY A 165 -9.19 -5.88 -1.46
N LYS A 166 -8.00 -5.88 -2.12
CA LYS A 166 -7.02 -4.78 -2.04
C LYS A 166 -7.63 -3.42 -2.39
N SER A 167 -8.19 -3.29 -3.58
CA SER A 167 -8.77 -2.02 -4.06
C SER A 167 -9.94 -1.57 -3.18
N THR A 168 -10.75 -2.51 -2.68
CA THR A 168 -11.79 -2.24 -1.67
C THR A 168 -11.24 -1.65 -0.38
N THR A 169 -10.05 -2.10 0.06
CA THR A 169 -9.39 -1.52 1.24
C THR A 169 -8.93 -0.10 0.97
N VAL A 170 -8.33 0.15 -0.20
CA VAL A 170 -7.89 1.48 -0.61
C VAL A 170 -9.07 2.45 -0.64
N THR A 171 -10.18 2.07 -1.28
CA THR A 171 -11.37 2.92 -1.38
C THR A 171 -12.02 3.15 -0.02
N THR A 172 -12.10 2.14 0.83
CA THR A 172 -12.63 2.30 2.20
C THR A 172 -11.75 3.21 3.04
N LEU A 173 -10.42 3.08 2.97
CA LEU A 173 -9.51 3.99 3.63
C LEU A 173 -9.70 5.44 3.15
N ILE A 174 -9.73 5.65 1.83
CA ILE A 174 -9.96 6.97 1.24
C ILE A 174 -11.29 7.56 1.69
N ASN A 175 -12.38 6.79 1.63
CA ASN A 175 -13.71 7.24 2.01
C ASN A 175 -13.77 7.65 3.49
N CYS A 176 -13.23 6.81 4.37
CA CYS A 176 -13.17 7.11 5.80
C CYS A 176 -12.33 8.36 6.10
N LEU A 177 -11.25 8.61 5.35
CA LEU A 177 -10.44 9.81 5.50
C LEU A 177 -11.18 11.07 5.02
N ILE A 178 -11.87 11.00 3.88
CA ILE A 178 -12.70 12.09 3.34
C ILE A 178 -13.83 12.47 4.31
N GLU A 179 -14.51 11.48 4.89
CA GLU A 179 -15.62 11.68 5.82
C GLU A 179 -15.16 12.27 7.15
N LYS A 180 -14.00 11.83 7.65
CA LYS A 180 -13.55 12.19 9.00
C LYS A 180 -12.74 13.49 9.07
N TYR A 181 -11.95 13.78 8.05
CA TYR A 181 -10.99 14.89 8.10
C TYR A 181 -11.33 15.95 7.05
N ASP A 182 -11.18 17.22 7.42
CA ASP A 182 -11.42 18.35 6.50
C ASP A 182 -10.31 18.50 5.46
N HIS A 183 -9.07 18.19 5.84
CA HIS A 183 -7.87 18.40 5.02
C HIS A 183 -6.94 17.17 4.96
N PRO A 184 -7.42 15.94 4.67
CA PRO A 184 -6.51 14.86 4.31
C PRO A 184 -5.90 15.19 2.94
N HIS A 185 -4.62 14.89 2.70
CA HIS A 185 -4.02 15.04 1.37
C HIS A 185 -3.47 13.70 0.90
N ILE A 186 -4.17 13.10 -0.05
CA ILE A 186 -3.80 11.81 -0.64
C ILE A 186 -3.45 12.02 -2.10
N LEU A 187 -2.35 11.43 -2.55
CA LEU A 187 -1.98 11.33 -3.96
C LEU A 187 -1.91 9.86 -4.35
N LEU A 188 -2.88 9.40 -5.13
CA LEU A 188 -2.98 8.02 -5.62
C LEU A 188 -2.49 7.93 -7.06
N PHE A 189 -1.49 7.09 -7.30
CA PHE A 189 -1.06 6.72 -8.65
C PHE A 189 -1.90 5.54 -9.12
N ASP A 190 -2.85 5.79 -10.01
CA ASP A 190 -3.83 4.82 -10.54
C ASP A 190 -3.33 4.27 -11.88
N ILE A 191 -2.81 3.03 -11.87
CA ILE A 191 -2.15 2.41 -13.02
C ILE A 191 -3.16 1.86 -14.01
N HIS A 192 -4.33 1.42 -13.53
CA HIS A 192 -5.35 0.81 -14.38
C HIS A 192 -6.55 1.73 -14.64
N GLY A 193 -6.62 2.87 -13.96
CA GLY A 193 -7.72 3.83 -14.08
C GLY A 193 -8.98 3.37 -13.36
N GLU A 194 -8.91 2.35 -12.49
CA GLU A 194 -10.07 1.78 -11.79
C GLU A 194 -10.69 2.80 -10.84
N TYR A 195 -9.86 3.58 -10.15
CA TYR A 195 -10.31 4.58 -9.19
C TYR A 195 -10.83 5.82 -9.92
N ALA A 196 -10.12 6.28 -10.95
CA ALA A 196 -10.54 7.42 -11.78
C ALA A 196 -11.88 7.18 -12.50
N GLN A 197 -12.19 5.93 -12.85
CA GLN A 197 -13.45 5.56 -13.51
C GLN A 197 -14.59 5.29 -12.53
N THR A 198 -14.30 5.15 -11.23
CA THR A 198 -15.32 4.85 -10.22
C THR A 198 -16.19 6.08 -9.94
N GLU A 199 -17.48 5.97 -10.23
CA GLU A 199 -18.45 7.07 -10.17
C GLU A 199 -18.49 7.75 -8.79
N ALA A 200 -18.45 6.96 -7.71
CA ALA A 200 -18.46 7.47 -6.35
C ALA A 200 -17.25 8.37 -6.01
N LEU A 201 -16.10 8.14 -6.65
CA LEU A 201 -14.91 8.99 -6.51
C LEU A 201 -14.96 10.16 -7.50
N ARG A 202 -15.32 9.90 -8.75
CA ARG A 202 -15.36 10.90 -9.82
C ARG A 202 -16.35 12.02 -9.55
N ASN A 203 -17.48 11.72 -8.93
CA ASN A 203 -18.53 12.70 -8.62
C ASN A 203 -18.37 13.33 -7.23
N ASN A 204 -17.28 13.03 -6.50
CA ASN A 204 -17.05 13.56 -5.17
C ASN A 204 -16.22 14.85 -5.25
N ASP A 205 -16.76 15.96 -4.77
CA ASP A 205 -16.10 17.28 -4.80
C ASP A 205 -14.77 17.32 -4.04
N ALA A 206 -14.56 16.41 -3.09
CA ALA A 206 -13.32 16.27 -2.35
C ALA A 206 -12.19 15.62 -3.17
N VAL A 207 -12.54 14.96 -4.28
CA VAL A 207 -11.62 14.24 -5.16
C VAL A 207 -11.30 15.11 -6.38
N ASN A 208 -10.06 15.00 -6.85
CA ASN A 208 -9.59 15.55 -8.10
C ASN A 208 -8.91 14.43 -8.90
N ILE A 209 -9.30 14.30 -10.16
CA ILE A 209 -8.73 13.31 -11.07
C ILE A 209 -7.90 14.05 -12.11
N ILE A 210 -6.62 13.70 -12.18
CA ILE A 210 -5.68 14.28 -13.13
C ILE A 210 -5.33 13.18 -14.12
N ASN A 211 -5.71 13.35 -15.39
CA ASN A 211 -5.29 12.43 -16.43
C ASN A 211 -3.78 12.58 -16.65
N GLY A 212 -3.04 11.47 -16.74
CA GLY A 212 -1.59 11.44 -16.97
C GLY A 212 -1.14 12.31 -18.15
N HIS A 213 -1.97 12.40 -19.20
CA HIS A 213 -1.68 13.27 -20.36
C HIS A 213 -1.85 14.77 -20.07
N ASP A 214 -2.67 15.13 -19.09
CA ASP A 214 -2.99 16.50 -18.67
C ASP A 214 -2.08 17.01 -17.54
N VAL A 215 -1.36 16.09 -16.86
CA VAL A 215 -0.40 16.45 -15.80
C VAL A 215 0.65 17.42 -16.31
N ASN A 216 0.92 17.49 -17.63
CA ASN A 216 1.87 18.39 -18.28
C ASN A 216 3.17 18.48 -17.47
N ILE A 217 3.86 17.35 -17.37
CA ILE A 217 5.00 17.17 -16.48
C ILE A 217 6.17 17.98 -17.06
N PRO A 218 6.72 18.96 -16.32
CA PRO A 218 7.84 19.73 -16.82
C PRO A 218 9.10 18.85 -16.93
N TYR A 219 9.53 18.52 -18.15
CA TYR A 219 10.73 17.69 -18.37
C TYR A 219 11.99 18.23 -17.71
N TRP A 220 12.06 19.54 -17.43
CA TRP A 220 13.20 20.16 -16.78
C TRP A 220 13.34 19.80 -15.30
N LEU A 221 12.32 19.15 -14.72
CA LEU A 221 12.38 18.52 -13.40
C LEU A 221 13.08 17.17 -13.40
N LEU A 222 13.21 16.50 -14.56
CA LEU A 222 13.97 15.25 -14.67
C LEU A 222 15.40 15.46 -14.18
N THR A 223 15.86 14.56 -13.34
CA THR A 223 17.27 14.50 -12.96
C THR A 223 18.12 14.07 -14.15
N TYR A 224 19.41 14.34 -14.05
CA TYR A 224 20.39 13.79 -14.99
C TYR A 224 20.26 12.28 -15.18
N GLN A 225 20.04 11.53 -14.10
CA GLN A 225 19.93 10.07 -14.18
C GLN A 225 18.66 9.63 -14.92
N GLU A 226 17.54 10.33 -14.70
CA GLU A 226 16.29 10.08 -15.44
C GLU A 226 16.46 10.43 -16.94
N TRP A 227 17.19 11.51 -17.27
CA TRP A 227 17.57 11.81 -18.64
C TRP A 227 18.45 10.73 -19.28
N LEU A 228 19.39 10.16 -18.52
CA LEU A 228 20.18 9.02 -19.00
C LEU A 228 19.29 7.80 -19.25
N SER A 229 18.41 7.46 -18.31
CA SER A 229 17.49 6.32 -18.46
C SER A 229 16.54 6.48 -19.66
N LEU A 230 16.14 7.71 -19.97
CA LEU A 230 15.28 8.00 -21.12
C LEU A 230 16.05 7.92 -22.46
N LEU A 231 17.24 8.54 -22.51
CA LEU A 231 17.99 8.70 -23.76
C LEU A 231 18.97 7.57 -24.07
N LEU A 232 19.41 6.79 -23.09
CA LEU A 232 20.41 5.74 -23.30
C LEU A 232 19.76 4.35 -23.19
N ALA A 233 20.03 3.50 -24.19
CA ALA A 233 19.71 2.07 -24.12
C ALA A 233 20.76 1.27 -23.32
N HIS A 234 22.01 1.77 -23.30
CA HIS A 234 23.15 1.14 -22.66
C HIS A 234 24.08 2.20 -22.07
N ASP A 235 24.87 1.81 -21.07
CA ASP A 235 25.83 2.72 -20.43
C ASP A 235 26.94 3.12 -21.42
N SER A 236 26.98 4.41 -21.75
CA SER A 236 28.00 5.01 -22.60
C SER A 236 28.55 6.26 -21.94
N LYS A 237 29.85 6.23 -21.59
CA LYS A 237 30.53 7.38 -20.95
C LYS A 237 30.53 8.62 -21.85
N GLN A 238 30.69 8.41 -23.17
CA GLN A 238 30.72 9.50 -24.14
C GLN A 238 29.35 10.16 -24.26
N GLN A 239 28.29 9.38 -24.50
CA GLN A 239 26.93 9.91 -24.63
C GLN A 239 26.44 10.52 -23.30
N SER A 240 26.81 9.91 -22.16
CA SER A 240 26.53 10.47 -20.83
C SER A 240 27.17 11.86 -20.62
N LYS A 241 28.44 12.02 -21.03
CA LYS A 241 29.14 13.31 -20.94
C LYS A 241 28.45 14.38 -21.78
N GLU A 242 28.04 14.02 -22.98
CA GLU A 242 27.35 14.92 -23.91
C GLU A 242 25.97 15.33 -23.42
N ILE A 243 25.16 14.40 -22.90
CA ILE A 243 23.88 14.71 -22.24
C ILE A 243 24.11 15.69 -21.09
N ARG A 244 25.14 15.47 -20.26
CA ARG A 244 25.48 16.39 -19.16
C ARG A 244 25.82 17.79 -19.66
N GLU A 245 26.67 17.90 -20.69
CA GLU A 245 27.10 19.17 -21.26
C GLU A 245 25.94 19.91 -21.93
N GLY A 246 25.09 19.19 -22.67
CA GLY A 246 23.90 19.74 -23.30
C GLY A 246 22.89 20.29 -22.28
N LEU A 247 22.57 19.51 -21.24
CA LEU A 247 21.65 19.96 -20.17
C LEU A 247 22.19 21.22 -19.47
N MET A 248 23.49 21.24 -19.14
CA MET A 248 24.10 22.42 -18.51
C MET A 248 24.10 23.64 -19.45
N TYR A 249 24.35 23.45 -20.74
CA TYR A 249 24.30 24.53 -21.73
C TYR A 249 22.89 25.12 -21.83
N ALA A 250 21.86 24.29 -22.00
CA ALA A 250 20.48 24.72 -22.15
C ALA A 250 19.98 25.49 -20.91
N LYS A 251 20.34 25.01 -19.71
CA LYS A 251 20.03 25.70 -18.44
C LYS A 251 20.76 27.03 -18.30
N LYS A 252 22.07 27.09 -18.61
CA LYS A 252 22.85 28.33 -18.57
C LYS A 252 22.29 29.40 -19.51
N LYS A 253 21.91 29.00 -20.72
CA LYS A 253 21.29 29.89 -21.71
C LYS A 253 20.02 30.53 -21.13
N THR A 254 19.14 29.71 -20.54
CA THR A 254 17.91 30.19 -19.90
C THR A 254 18.16 31.15 -18.73
N VAL A 255 19.13 30.84 -17.85
CA VAL A 255 19.51 31.71 -16.73
C VAL A 255 20.05 33.06 -17.18
N ASN A 256 20.79 33.09 -18.30
CA ASN A 256 21.39 34.30 -18.84
C ASN A 256 20.39 35.18 -19.60
N GLU A 257 19.46 34.55 -20.32
CA GLU A 257 18.48 35.24 -21.18
C GLU A 257 17.24 35.69 -20.40
N ILE A 258 16.79 34.92 -19.40
CA ILE A 258 15.58 35.21 -18.64
C ILE A 258 15.91 35.86 -17.28
N ARG A 259 15.53 37.14 -17.13
CA ARG A 259 15.81 37.97 -15.94
C ARG A 259 15.40 37.31 -14.62
N GLU A 260 14.27 36.61 -14.59
CA GLU A 260 13.75 35.92 -13.40
C GLU A 260 14.70 34.83 -12.86
N PHE A 261 15.40 34.13 -13.76
CA PHE A 261 16.29 33.02 -13.40
C PHE A 261 17.75 33.44 -13.16
N LYS A 262 18.14 34.68 -13.50
CA LYS A 262 19.51 35.19 -13.35
C LYS A 262 20.07 35.06 -11.94
N LYS A 263 19.21 35.15 -10.90
CA LYS A 263 19.59 34.93 -9.49
C LYS A 263 20.16 33.54 -9.20
N TYR A 264 19.90 32.55 -10.04
CA TYR A 264 20.35 31.17 -9.86
C TYR A 264 21.70 30.85 -10.53
N GLU A 265 22.30 31.78 -11.28
CA GLU A 265 23.54 31.58 -12.07
C GLU A 265 24.67 30.97 -11.24
N LYS A 266 24.92 31.51 -10.04
CA LYS A 266 26.02 31.08 -9.17
C LYS A 266 25.81 29.72 -8.52
N ILE A 267 24.56 29.25 -8.45
CA ILE A 267 24.21 27.98 -7.79
C ILE A 267 23.71 26.92 -8.79
N LEU A 268 23.79 27.22 -10.09
CA LEU A 268 23.29 26.34 -11.13
C LEU A 268 24.10 25.04 -11.16
N LYS A 269 23.42 23.94 -10.87
CA LYS A 269 23.92 22.57 -10.96
C LYS A 269 23.06 21.79 -11.95
N LEU A 270 23.52 20.59 -12.28
CA LEU A 270 22.89 19.73 -13.27
C LEU A 270 21.42 19.41 -12.95
N ASN A 271 21.10 19.16 -11.67
CA ASN A 271 19.75 18.85 -11.21
C ASN A 271 18.99 20.07 -10.64
N THR A 272 19.51 21.29 -10.77
CA THR A 272 18.75 22.48 -10.35
C THR A 272 17.50 22.59 -11.24
N PRO A 273 16.30 22.75 -10.65
CA PRO A 273 15.02 22.75 -11.37
C PRO A 273 14.78 24.10 -12.07
N VAL A 274 15.60 24.37 -13.08
CA VAL A 274 15.49 25.56 -13.93
C VAL A 274 14.94 25.13 -15.29
N PRO A 275 13.87 25.77 -15.81
CA PRO A 275 13.39 25.54 -17.15
C PRO A 275 14.50 25.67 -18.19
N PHE A 276 14.42 24.88 -19.26
CA PHE A 276 15.33 25.01 -20.40
C PHE A 276 14.62 24.57 -21.67
N SER A 277 14.97 25.11 -22.82
CA SER A 277 14.40 24.68 -24.11
C SER A 277 15.02 23.35 -24.56
N LEU A 278 14.18 22.42 -25.04
CA LEU A 278 14.65 21.19 -25.69
C LEU A 278 15.47 21.50 -26.96
N ASP A 279 15.18 22.58 -27.68
CA ASP A 279 15.98 22.98 -28.85
C ASP A 279 17.39 23.41 -28.45
N ASN A 280 17.52 24.18 -27.37
CA ASN A 280 18.83 24.53 -26.80
C ASN A 280 19.59 23.29 -26.32
N PHE A 281 18.89 22.28 -25.79
CA PHE A 281 19.49 21.01 -25.41
C PHE A 281 19.97 20.23 -26.66
N ARG A 282 19.14 20.20 -27.71
CA ARG A 282 19.44 19.56 -29.01
C ARG A 282 20.63 20.17 -29.73
N GLU A 283 20.82 21.50 -29.66
CA GLU A 283 21.96 22.19 -30.27
C GLU A 283 23.33 21.60 -29.87
N LYS A 284 23.41 21.02 -28.66
CA LYS A 284 24.65 20.44 -28.12
C LYS A 284 24.75 18.93 -28.23
N ILE A 285 23.74 18.28 -28.77
CA ILE A 285 23.77 16.85 -29.07
C ILE A 285 24.23 16.66 -30.52
N GLN A 286 25.49 16.27 -30.68
CA GLN A 286 26.19 16.04 -31.93
C GLN A 286 26.36 14.56 -32.29
N GLU A 287 26.17 13.65 -31.32
CA GLU A 287 26.38 12.23 -31.52
C GLU A 287 25.32 11.60 -32.44
N LYS A 288 25.81 10.74 -33.34
CA LYS A 288 25.06 10.20 -34.48
C LYS A 288 23.83 9.40 -34.05
N TYR A 289 23.84 8.76 -32.89
CA TYR A 289 22.73 7.95 -32.38
C TYR A 289 21.86 8.70 -31.37
N LEU A 290 22.42 9.65 -30.61
CA LEU A 290 21.69 10.38 -29.58
C LEU A 290 20.70 11.40 -30.18
N LYS A 291 21.09 12.11 -31.24
CA LYS A 291 20.21 13.10 -31.88
C LYS A 291 18.93 12.47 -32.47
N PRO A 292 18.99 11.43 -33.33
CA PRO A 292 17.78 10.79 -33.85
C PRO A 292 16.89 10.18 -32.76
N ARG A 293 17.49 9.64 -31.69
CA ARG A 293 16.72 9.07 -30.58
C ARG A 293 15.94 10.13 -29.82
N MET A 294 16.56 11.28 -29.56
CA MET A 294 15.89 12.40 -28.92
C MET A 294 14.78 12.99 -29.81
N ASP A 295 15.03 13.10 -31.13
CA ASP A 295 14.00 13.54 -32.08
C ASP A 295 12.80 12.58 -32.06
N ASN A 296 13.05 11.27 -32.17
CA ASN A 296 12.02 10.24 -32.06
C ASN A 296 11.23 10.31 -30.74
N LEU A 297 11.91 10.52 -29.60
CA LEU A 297 11.25 10.62 -28.29
C LEU A 297 10.35 11.86 -28.19
N CYS A 298 10.76 12.99 -28.77
CA CYS A 298 9.95 14.20 -28.73
C CYS A 298 8.77 14.16 -29.71
N ASP A 299 8.93 13.45 -30.83
CA ASP A 299 7.89 13.30 -31.85
C ASP A 299 6.89 12.19 -31.50
N ASP A 300 7.27 11.26 -30.63
CA ASP A 300 6.39 10.19 -30.16
C ASP A 300 5.31 10.75 -29.22
N LYS A 301 4.06 10.72 -29.71
CA LYS A 301 2.86 11.19 -29.01
C LYS A 301 2.70 10.60 -27.62
N ARG A 302 3.20 9.38 -27.39
CA ARG A 302 3.14 8.71 -26.08
C ARG A 302 3.96 9.43 -25.02
N TYR A 303 4.99 10.20 -25.40
CA TYR A 303 5.83 10.97 -24.48
C TYR A 303 5.45 12.46 -24.44
N TYR A 304 4.44 12.87 -25.22
CA TYR A 304 4.08 14.28 -25.37
C TYR A 304 3.78 14.93 -24.02
N PHE A 305 3.11 14.23 -23.09
CA PHE A 305 2.79 14.78 -21.77
C PHE A 305 4.01 15.14 -20.89
N LEU A 306 5.19 14.57 -21.19
CA LEU A 306 6.47 14.86 -20.53
C LEU A 306 7.29 15.86 -21.35
N LEU A 307 7.40 15.65 -22.66
CA LEU A 307 8.32 16.37 -23.56
C LEU A 307 7.65 17.52 -24.34
N ARG A 308 6.53 18.10 -23.86
CA ARG A 308 5.91 19.26 -24.55
C ARG A 308 6.89 20.44 -24.64
N PRO A 309 7.09 21.04 -25.83
CA PRO A 309 7.93 22.24 -25.99
C PRO A 309 7.48 23.42 -25.12
N ASP A 310 6.17 23.56 -24.89
CA ASP A 310 5.57 24.67 -24.13
C ASP A 310 5.83 24.58 -22.61
N ASN A 311 6.39 23.46 -22.13
CA ASN A 311 6.70 23.26 -20.71
C ASN A 311 7.72 24.26 -20.16
N ILE A 312 8.41 25.03 -21.01
CA ILE A 312 9.34 26.09 -20.58
C ILE A 312 8.64 27.22 -19.82
N ASN A 313 7.35 27.46 -20.10
CA ASN A 313 6.57 28.53 -19.47
C ASN A 313 5.89 28.08 -18.16
N LEU A 314 5.95 26.78 -17.84
CA LEU A 314 5.38 26.27 -16.59
C LEU A 314 6.25 26.71 -15.42
N LYS A 315 5.66 27.44 -14.49
CA LYS A 315 6.31 27.76 -13.23
C LYS A 315 6.23 26.57 -12.28
N LEU A 316 7.27 26.40 -11.46
CA LEU A 316 7.36 25.27 -10.53
C LEU A 316 6.25 25.31 -9.48
N ASP A 317 5.95 26.48 -8.93
CA ASP A 317 4.85 26.69 -7.97
C ASP A 317 3.51 26.27 -8.56
N ALA A 318 3.17 26.72 -9.77
CA ALA A 318 1.94 26.34 -10.47
C ALA A 318 1.85 24.83 -10.76
N PHE A 319 2.97 24.19 -11.10
CA PHE A 319 3.01 22.73 -11.29
C PHE A 319 2.75 21.99 -9.98
N ILE A 320 3.42 22.38 -8.89
CA ILE A 320 3.24 21.76 -7.57
C ILE A 320 1.82 21.99 -7.07
N GLU A 321 1.27 23.20 -7.20
CA GLU A 321 -0.11 23.51 -6.84
C GLU A 321 -1.11 22.64 -7.62
N ARG A 322 -0.90 22.45 -8.93
CA ARG A 322 -1.72 21.55 -9.75
C ARG A 322 -1.63 20.09 -9.32
N LEU A 323 -0.46 19.65 -8.88
CA LEU A 323 -0.20 18.27 -8.46
C LEU A 323 -0.81 17.97 -7.08
N ILE A 324 -0.64 18.87 -6.12
CA ILE A 324 -1.08 18.65 -4.74
C ILE A 324 -2.52 19.12 -4.48
N GLN A 325 -3.00 20.11 -5.24
CA GLN A 325 -4.32 20.75 -5.08
C GLN A 325 -4.73 20.92 -3.61
N PRO A 326 -4.23 21.96 -2.91
CA PRO A 326 -4.44 22.10 -1.46
C PRO A 326 -5.91 22.12 -1.02
N ASN A 327 -6.82 22.50 -1.91
CA ASN A 327 -8.27 22.53 -1.65
C ASN A 327 -8.96 21.17 -1.85
N LYS A 328 -8.24 20.15 -2.30
CA LYS A 328 -8.75 18.81 -2.56
C LYS A 328 -8.21 17.83 -1.53
N LYS A 329 -9.07 16.89 -1.15
CA LYS A 329 -8.75 15.85 -0.17
C LYS A 329 -7.96 14.70 -0.79
N VAL A 330 -8.28 14.37 -2.04
CA VAL A 330 -7.67 13.26 -2.77
C VAL A 330 -7.38 13.69 -4.20
N ASN A 331 -6.15 13.43 -4.63
CA ASN A 331 -5.72 13.58 -6.01
C ASN A 331 -5.42 12.21 -6.56
N ILE A 332 -6.12 11.82 -7.62
CA ILE A 332 -5.90 10.57 -8.34
C ILE A 332 -5.21 10.92 -9.65
N ILE A 333 -4.01 10.41 -9.86
CA ILE A 333 -3.30 10.52 -11.13
C ILE A 333 -3.58 9.26 -11.92
N ASP A 334 -4.42 9.39 -12.95
CA ASP A 334 -4.74 8.31 -13.88
C ASP A 334 -3.57 8.10 -14.86
N LEU A 335 -2.80 7.04 -14.63
CA LEU A 335 -1.66 6.62 -15.44
C LEU A 335 -2.01 5.47 -16.39
N SER A 336 -3.29 5.13 -16.56
CA SER A 336 -3.73 4.00 -17.40
C SER A 336 -3.33 4.08 -18.87
N MET A 337 -3.06 5.29 -19.36
CA MET A 337 -2.64 5.56 -20.74
C MET A 337 -1.13 5.80 -20.86
N VAL A 338 -0.39 5.75 -19.75
CA VAL A 338 1.05 5.99 -19.72
C VAL A 338 1.80 4.69 -20.05
N PRO A 339 2.73 4.71 -21.02
CA PRO A 339 3.56 3.55 -21.34
C PRO A 339 4.36 3.02 -20.14
N SER A 340 4.45 1.69 -20.05
CA SER A 340 5.08 1.00 -18.92
C SER A 340 6.59 1.26 -18.79
N ASP A 341 7.28 1.59 -19.87
CA ASP A 341 8.71 1.90 -19.89
C ASP A 341 9.05 3.24 -19.23
N ILE A 342 8.12 4.20 -19.26
CA ILE A 342 8.29 5.52 -18.62
C ILE A 342 7.56 5.67 -17.30
N LEU A 343 6.63 4.77 -17.01
CA LEU A 343 5.86 4.75 -15.77
C LEU A 343 6.75 4.91 -14.51
N PRO A 344 7.89 4.18 -14.36
CA PRO A 344 8.77 4.37 -13.22
C PRO A 344 9.36 5.78 -13.12
N ILE A 345 9.73 6.39 -14.26
CA ILE A 345 10.34 7.73 -14.31
C ILE A 345 9.32 8.78 -13.86
N ILE A 346 8.07 8.65 -14.29
CA ILE A 346 7.00 9.60 -13.94
C ILE A 346 6.66 9.52 -12.47
N ILE A 347 6.45 8.30 -11.96
CA ILE A 347 6.15 8.09 -10.54
C ILE A 347 7.30 8.61 -9.68
N SER A 348 8.55 8.36 -10.08
CA SER A 348 9.76 8.91 -9.45
C SER A 348 9.74 10.44 -9.40
N LEU A 349 9.54 11.09 -10.55
CA LEU A 349 9.54 12.55 -10.66
C LEU A 349 8.43 13.17 -9.82
N LEU A 350 7.20 12.66 -9.92
CA LEU A 350 6.05 13.18 -9.19
C LEU A 350 6.23 12.98 -7.67
N SER A 351 6.64 11.78 -7.25
CA SER A 351 6.90 11.49 -5.83
C SER A 351 8.04 12.32 -5.27
N ARG A 352 9.13 12.51 -6.03
CA ARG A 352 10.25 13.38 -5.65
C ARG A 352 9.82 14.83 -5.55
N SER A 353 8.99 15.32 -6.48
CA SER A 353 8.49 16.69 -6.45
C SER A 353 7.65 16.96 -5.20
N VAL A 354 6.76 16.01 -4.84
CA VAL A 354 5.98 16.08 -3.60
C VAL A 354 6.85 15.97 -2.35
N PHE A 355 7.84 15.07 -2.36
CA PHE A 355 8.77 14.92 -1.25
C PHE A 355 9.65 16.16 -1.05
N ASP A 356 10.19 16.73 -2.12
CA ASP A 356 11.00 17.94 -2.06
C ASP A 356 10.17 19.14 -1.57
N PHE A 357 8.92 19.29 -2.03
CA PHE A 357 7.99 20.30 -1.49
C PHE A 357 7.87 20.20 0.03
N ASN A 358 7.56 19.00 0.53
CA ASN A 358 7.39 18.77 1.96
C ASN A 358 8.71 18.82 2.74
N TYR A 359 9.84 18.44 2.12
CA TYR A 359 11.18 18.56 2.69
C TYR A 359 11.51 20.01 3.02
N TRP A 360 11.19 20.93 2.11
CA TRP A 360 11.42 22.37 2.27
C TRP A 360 10.30 23.10 3.03
N ASN A 361 9.12 22.49 3.20
CA ASN A 361 8.07 23.01 4.08
C ASN A 361 8.42 22.80 5.56
N LEU A 362 9.16 23.73 6.16
CA LEU A 362 9.68 23.60 7.53
C LEU A 362 8.59 23.51 8.61
N GLU A 363 7.41 24.07 8.35
CA GLU A 363 6.26 24.04 9.28
C GLU A 363 5.61 22.64 9.35
N ARG A 364 5.82 21.80 8.32
CA ARG A 364 5.25 20.43 8.24
C ARG A 364 3.72 20.41 8.39
N ASP A 365 3.06 21.49 8.02
CA ASP A 365 1.62 21.71 8.14
C ASP A 365 0.79 21.06 7.02
N PHE A 366 1.44 20.42 6.05
CA PHE A 366 0.80 19.79 4.90
C PHE A 366 1.18 18.30 4.74
N PRO A 367 0.69 17.41 5.63
CA PRO A 367 0.99 15.98 5.56
C PRO A 367 0.36 15.34 4.33
N ILE A 368 1.16 14.60 3.54
CA ILE A 368 0.71 13.93 2.31
C ILE A 368 0.90 12.41 2.42
N CYS A 369 -0.08 11.65 1.91
CA CYS A 369 0.04 10.21 1.68
C CYS A 369 0.14 9.89 0.19
N LEU A 370 1.28 9.31 -0.22
CA LEU A 370 1.50 8.79 -1.57
C LEU A 370 1.05 7.32 -1.63
N MET A 371 0.04 7.01 -2.43
CA MET A 371 -0.45 5.66 -2.63
C MET A 371 -0.01 5.12 -4.00
N PHE A 372 0.72 4.01 -3.99
CA PHE A 372 1.33 3.39 -5.16
C PHE A 372 0.57 2.11 -5.53
N GLU A 373 -0.35 2.20 -6.50
CA GLU A 373 -1.07 1.04 -7.02
C GLU A 373 -0.16 0.16 -7.89
N GLU A 374 -0.39 -1.16 -7.87
CA GLU A 374 0.33 -2.16 -8.66
C GLU A 374 1.86 -1.98 -8.61
N SER A 375 2.38 -1.70 -7.41
CA SER A 375 3.74 -1.20 -7.23
C SER A 375 4.84 -2.17 -7.69
N HIS A 376 4.54 -3.46 -7.83
CA HIS A 376 5.48 -4.45 -8.37
C HIS A 376 5.85 -4.20 -9.83
N LEU A 377 4.98 -3.52 -10.60
CA LEU A 377 5.25 -3.20 -12.00
C LEU A 377 6.42 -2.22 -12.17
N TYR A 378 6.69 -1.36 -11.18
CA TYR A 378 7.67 -0.28 -11.31
C TYR A 378 8.62 -0.08 -10.12
N LEU A 379 8.34 -0.65 -8.94
CA LEU A 379 9.22 -0.60 -7.75
C LEU A 379 9.95 -1.92 -7.47
N GLY A 380 9.98 -2.82 -8.46
CA GLY A 380 10.73 -4.07 -8.42
C GLY A 380 12.13 -3.98 -9.04
N ASN A 381 12.73 -5.14 -9.32
CA ASN A 381 14.05 -5.22 -9.97
C ASN A 381 13.99 -4.96 -11.49
N THR A 382 12.81 -5.09 -12.08
CA THR A 382 12.55 -4.85 -13.51
C THR A 382 12.27 -3.38 -13.83
N GLY A 383 12.01 -2.55 -12.82
CA GLY A 383 11.77 -1.12 -12.98
C GLY A 383 13.05 -0.28 -13.10
N SER A 384 12.91 1.04 -13.22
CA SER A 384 14.05 1.95 -13.21
C SER A 384 14.77 1.92 -11.85
N PRO A 385 16.08 1.62 -11.78
CA PRO A 385 16.83 1.64 -10.52
C PRO A 385 16.76 2.99 -9.81
N MET A 386 16.69 4.09 -10.57
CA MET A 386 16.59 5.44 -10.03
C MET A 386 15.21 5.74 -9.45
N ALA A 387 14.15 5.24 -10.09
CA ALA A 387 12.80 5.36 -9.57
C ALA A 387 12.66 4.60 -8.25
N LYS A 388 13.12 3.34 -8.23
CA LYS A 388 13.19 2.51 -7.02
C LYS A 388 13.97 3.22 -5.91
N TRP A 389 15.17 3.74 -6.20
CA TRP A 389 15.99 4.46 -5.22
C TRP A 389 15.28 5.68 -4.64
N THR A 390 14.57 6.45 -5.47
CA THR A 390 13.82 7.63 -5.04
C THR A 390 12.73 7.25 -4.05
N ILE A 391 11.92 6.22 -4.36
CA ILE A 391 10.85 5.79 -3.44
C ILE A 391 11.42 5.11 -2.19
N GLU A 392 12.54 4.37 -2.29
CA GLU A 392 13.26 3.85 -1.13
C GLU A 392 13.74 4.95 -0.18
N ARG A 393 14.20 6.09 -0.73
CA ARG A 393 14.57 7.25 0.07
C ARG A 393 13.35 7.84 0.78
N ILE A 394 12.22 7.98 0.08
CA ILE A 394 10.96 8.45 0.68
C ILE A 394 10.50 7.49 1.78
N ALA A 395 10.62 6.17 1.59
CA ALA A 395 10.28 5.18 2.61
C ALA A 395 11.17 5.29 3.87
N LYS A 396 12.45 5.66 3.72
CA LYS A 396 13.38 5.83 4.86
C LYS A 396 13.25 7.17 5.58
N GLU A 397 12.96 8.22 4.83
CA GLU A 397 13.05 9.61 5.31
C GLU A 397 11.70 10.31 5.44
N GLY A 398 10.69 9.89 4.66
CA GLY A 398 9.38 10.52 4.48
C GLY A 398 8.68 10.90 5.76
N ARG A 399 8.70 9.99 6.75
CA ARG A 399 8.11 10.21 8.07
C ARG A 399 8.57 11.51 8.74
N LYS A 400 9.83 11.92 8.56
CA LYS A 400 10.39 13.16 9.15
C LYS A 400 9.89 14.43 8.47
N TYR A 401 9.37 14.28 7.25
CA TYR A 401 8.96 15.37 6.37
C TYR A 401 7.45 15.36 6.10
N ALA A 402 6.66 14.70 6.96
CA ALA A 402 5.22 14.58 6.80
C ALA A 402 4.78 13.92 5.47
N VAL A 403 5.62 13.06 4.89
CA VAL A 403 5.30 12.27 3.70
C VAL A 403 5.18 10.80 4.09
N SER A 404 3.99 10.25 3.90
CA SER A 404 3.71 8.83 4.10
C SER A 404 3.57 8.12 2.76
N ILE A 405 3.86 6.82 2.74
CA ILE A 405 3.63 5.97 1.58
C ILE A 405 2.67 4.83 1.93
N ALA A 406 1.81 4.48 0.97
CA ALA A 406 1.06 3.25 0.96
C ALA A 406 1.43 2.45 -0.29
N ILE A 407 1.91 1.22 -0.10
CA ILE A 407 2.30 0.31 -1.18
C ILE A 407 1.17 -0.68 -1.41
N ILE A 408 0.63 -0.71 -2.63
CA ILE A 408 -0.45 -1.63 -2.99
C ILE A 408 0.06 -2.58 -4.06
N SER A 409 0.08 -3.88 -3.77
CA SER A 409 0.64 -4.87 -4.70
C SER A 409 0.03 -6.26 -4.55
N GLN A 410 -0.15 -6.94 -5.68
CA GLN A 410 -0.51 -8.35 -5.71
C GLN A 410 0.67 -9.33 -5.60
N ARG A 411 1.89 -8.84 -5.84
CA ARG A 411 3.13 -9.61 -5.75
C ARG A 411 4.12 -8.89 -4.83
N PRO A 412 3.92 -8.96 -3.50
CA PRO A 412 4.81 -8.27 -2.56
C PRO A 412 6.28 -8.69 -2.71
N SER A 413 6.57 -9.96 -3.08
CA SER A 413 7.94 -10.43 -3.30
C SER A 413 8.68 -9.78 -4.48
N GLU A 414 7.94 -9.18 -5.42
CA GLU A 414 8.51 -8.46 -6.57
C GLU A 414 8.75 -6.97 -6.27
N VAL A 415 8.31 -6.45 -5.13
CA VAL A 415 8.54 -5.05 -4.71
C VAL A 415 9.86 -4.95 -3.95
N SER A 416 10.49 -3.77 -3.95
CA SER A 416 11.68 -3.52 -3.14
C SER A 416 11.48 -3.90 -1.66
N GLN A 417 12.32 -4.83 -1.19
CA GLN A 417 12.41 -5.19 0.23
C GLN A 417 12.76 -3.99 1.11
N THR A 418 13.57 -3.06 0.61
CA THR A 418 13.88 -1.82 1.30
C THR A 418 12.62 -0.99 1.55
N ILE A 419 11.68 -0.93 0.61
CA ILE A 419 10.44 -0.18 0.78
C ILE A 419 9.51 -0.90 1.77
N LEU A 420 9.28 -2.20 1.56
CA LEU A 420 8.34 -2.96 2.39
C LEU A 420 8.84 -3.16 3.83
N SER A 421 10.14 -3.25 4.06
CA SER A 421 10.71 -3.27 5.43
C SER A 421 10.55 -1.96 6.20
N GLN A 422 10.26 -0.84 5.53
CA GLN A 422 9.92 0.43 6.19
C GLN A 422 8.41 0.57 6.45
N CYS A 423 7.58 -0.36 5.95
CA CYS A 423 6.16 -0.39 6.26
C CYS A 423 5.95 -1.08 7.60
N ASN A 424 5.57 -0.33 8.64
CA ASN A 424 5.23 -0.93 9.92
C ASN A 424 3.80 -1.48 9.95
N ASN A 425 2.96 -1.08 9.00
CA ASN A 425 1.57 -1.49 8.94
C ASN A 425 1.32 -2.31 7.68
N PHE A 426 0.65 -3.45 7.85
CA PHE A 426 0.27 -4.37 6.79
C PHE A 426 -1.22 -4.66 6.88
N ILE A 427 -1.91 -4.53 5.74
CA ILE A 427 -3.25 -5.08 5.52
C ILE A 427 -3.09 -6.15 4.45
N SER A 428 -2.99 -7.41 4.89
CA SER A 428 -2.75 -8.54 4.01
C SER A 428 -4.05 -9.29 3.74
N HIS A 429 -4.55 -9.19 2.52
CA HIS A 429 -5.61 -10.03 1.98
C HIS A 429 -5.09 -11.41 1.61
N ARG A 430 -5.96 -12.25 1.03
CA ARG A 430 -5.58 -13.58 0.56
C ARG A 430 -4.35 -13.55 -0.33
N LEU A 431 -3.35 -14.37 0.00
CA LEU A 431 -2.16 -14.62 -0.82
C LEU A 431 -2.09 -16.10 -1.18
N THR A 432 -2.10 -16.41 -2.47
CA THR A 432 -2.17 -17.80 -2.98
C THR A 432 -0.80 -18.43 -3.20
N THR A 433 0.25 -17.64 -3.38
CA THR A 433 1.60 -18.08 -3.74
C THR A 433 2.48 -18.23 -2.49
N ASP A 434 3.15 -19.38 -2.34
CA ASP A 434 4.04 -19.65 -1.20
C ASP A 434 5.17 -18.63 -1.07
N ILE A 435 5.69 -18.13 -2.19
CA ILE A 435 6.76 -17.14 -2.22
C ILE A 435 6.30 -15.84 -1.55
N ASP A 436 5.11 -15.34 -1.91
CA ASP A 436 4.57 -14.10 -1.34
C ASP A 436 4.13 -14.29 0.12
N GLN A 437 3.58 -15.45 0.47
CA GLN A 437 3.24 -15.77 1.86
C GLN A 437 4.49 -15.75 2.77
N LYS A 438 5.55 -16.47 2.38
CA LYS A 438 6.82 -16.51 3.12
C LYS A 438 7.50 -15.14 3.16
N TYR A 439 7.38 -14.38 2.08
CA TYR A 439 7.94 -13.04 2.01
C TYR A 439 7.23 -12.09 3.00
N VAL A 440 5.90 -12.04 2.99
CA VAL A 440 5.14 -11.25 3.98
C VAL A 440 5.39 -11.74 5.39
N GLN A 441 5.44 -13.05 5.63
CA GLN A 441 5.83 -13.65 6.91
C GLN A 441 7.16 -13.11 7.43
N SER A 442 8.17 -12.99 6.56
CA SER A 442 9.51 -12.49 6.93
C SER A 442 9.54 -11.01 7.31
N LEU A 443 8.55 -10.22 6.86
CA LEU A 443 8.45 -8.79 7.12
C LEU A 443 7.66 -8.48 8.41
N LEU A 444 6.85 -9.44 8.87
CA LEU A 444 6.07 -9.33 10.10
C LEU A 444 6.87 -9.90 11.29
N SER A 445 6.55 -9.45 12.50
CA SER A 445 7.21 -9.96 13.71
C SER A 445 6.88 -11.44 13.94
N ASP A 446 7.82 -12.19 14.54
CA ASP A 446 7.69 -13.64 14.80
C ASP A 446 6.40 -14.03 15.52
N THR A 447 5.89 -13.14 16.38
CA THR A 447 4.63 -13.30 17.13
C THR A 447 3.39 -13.47 16.24
N ILE A 448 3.50 -13.18 14.94
CA ILE A 448 2.40 -13.09 13.97
C ILE A 448 2.50 -14.20 12.91
N GLN A 449 3.59 -14.99 12.89
CA GLN A 449 3.78 -16.08 11.93
C GLN A 449 2.64 -17.13 11.99
N GLY A 450 2.06 -17.36 13.16
CA GLY A 450 0.90 -18.26 13.28
C GLY A 450 -0.35 -17.74 12.55
N LEU A 451 -0.55 -16.42 12.53
CA LEU A 451 -1.69 -15.80 11.84
C LEU A 451 -1.53 -15.80 10.33
N THR A 452 -0.32 -15.58 9.83
CA THR A 452 -0.06 -15.51 8.40
C THR A 452 -0.28 -16.86 7.70
N ASN A 453 -0.25 -17.98 8.42
CA ASN A 453 -0.68 -19.28 7.89
C ASN A 453 -2.17 -19.29 7.46
N LEU A 454 -2.96 -18.31 7.88
CA LEU A 454 -4.35 -18.14 7.44
C LEU A 454 -4.48 -17.45 6.09
N LEU A 455 -3.43 -16.76 5.61
CA LEU A 455 -3.44 -15.98 4.37
C LEU A 455 -4.03 -16.72 3.15
N PRO A 456 -3.74 -18.02 2.91
CA PRO A 456 -4.30 -18.72 1.74
C PRO A 456 -5.82 -18.94 1.82
N THR A 457 -6.36 -18.96 3.03
CA THR A 457 -7.76 -19.36 3.32
C THR A 457 -8.69 -18.19 3.56
N LEU A 458 -8.18 -16.96 3.56
CA LEU A 458 -9.00 -15.75 3.67
C LEU A 458 -9.99 -15.68 2.50
N ILE A 459 -11.23 -15.31 2.80
CA ILE A 459 -12.22 -15.03 1.74
C ILE A 459 -12.03 -13.62 1.18
N THR A 460 -12.66 -13.32 0.04
CA THR A 460 -12.62 -11.98 -0.52
C THR A 460 -13.17 -10.96 0.47
N GLY A 461 -12.45 -9.85 0.65
CA GLY A 461 -12.79 -8.79 1.58
C GLY A 461 -12.32 -9.03 3.01
N GLU A 462 -11.76 -10.20 3.33
CA GLU A 462 -11.05 -10.41 4.60
C GLU A 462 -9.57 -10.10 4.48
N ALA A 463 -9.03 -9.50 5.53
CA ALA A 463 -7.60 -9.22 5.65
C ALA A 463 -7.10 -9.48 7.06
N ILE A 464 -5.82 -9.83 7.15
CA ILE A 464 -5.05 -9.78 8.39
C ILE A 464 -4.43 -8.37 8.47
N ILE A 465 -4.81 -7.63 9.51
CA ILE A 465 -4.29 -6.29 9.78
C ILE A 465 -3.28 -6.38 10.91
N VAL A 466 -2.06 -5.92 10.63
CA VAL A 466 -0.90 -5.98 11.52
C VAL A 466 -0.19 -4.65 11.50
N GLY A 467 0.40 -4.27 12.62
CA GLY A 467 1.28 -3.11 12.70
C GLY A 467 0.94 -2.23 13.88
N ASP A 468 1.50 -1.03 13.90
CA ASP A 468 1.33 -0.08 15.00
C ASP A 468 -0.04 0.58 15.00
N ALA A 469 -0.72 0.62 13.85
CA ALA A 469 -2.03 1.24 13.69
C ALA A 469 -3.18 0.45 14.34
N VAL A 470 -2.97 -0.82 14.68
CA VAL A 470 -3.93 -1.66 15.41
C VAL A 470 -3.34 -2.09 16.74
N SER A 471 -4.14 -2.19 17.80
CA SER A 471 -3.63 -2.57 19.14
C SER A 471 -2.98 -3.95 19.13
N ILE A 472 -3.60 -4.88 18.40
CA ILE A 472 -3.11 -6.23 18.17
C ILE A 472 -3.38 -6.67 16.72
N PRO A 473 -2.64 -7.66 16.22
CA PRO A 473 -2.96 -8.33 14.96
C PRO A 473 -4.41 -8.83 14.95
N VAL A 474 -5.15 -8.55 13.88
CA VAL A 474 -6.57 -8.89 13.78
C VAL A 474 -6.92 -9.43 12.40
N ARG A 475 -7.77 -10.45 12.36
CA ARG A 475 -8.45 -10.88 11.13
C ARG A 475 -9.77 -10.11 11.03
N ALA A 476 -9.87 -9.26 10.03
CA ALA A 476 -10.99 -8.35 9.85
C ALA A 476 -11.64 -8.51 8.48
N LYS A 477 -12.96 -8.40 8.44
CA LYS A 477 -13.73 -8.22 7.22
C LYS A 477 -13.82 -6.72 6.92
N ILE A 478 -13.20 -6.31 5.83
CA ILE A 478 -13.14 -4.92 5.40
C ILE A 478 -14.54 -4.47 4.98
N LYS A 479 -14.97 -3.32 5.52
CA LYS A 479 -16.22 -2.69 5.10
C LYS A 479 -16.08 -2.27 3.64
N MET A 480 -17.07 -2.54 2.82
CA MET A 480 -17.12 -2.01 1.46
C MET A 480 -17.73 -0.60 1.48
N ALA A 481 -16.99 0.41 1.00
CA ALA A 481 -17.53 1.77 0.88
C ALA A 481 -18.44 1.92 -0.34
N PHE A 482 -17.99 1.45 -1.50
CA PHE A 482 -18.74 1.47 -2.77
C PHE A 482 -18.19 0.41 -3.73
N ASN A 483 -18.97 0.11 -4.77
CA ASN A 483 -18.55 -0.78 -5.86
C ASN A 483 -17.53 -0.06 -6.75
N LEU A 484 -16.36 -0.67 -6.89
CA LEU A 484 -15.38 -0.28 -7.91
C LEU A 484 -15.85 -0.76 -9.29
N VAL A 485 -15.48 -0.01 -10.33
CA VAL A 485 -15.63 -0.49 -11.71
C VAL A 485 -14.66 -1.64 -11.90
N SER A 486 -15.18 -2.84 -12.17
CA SER A 486 -14.35 -3.99 -12.50
C SER A 486 -13.63 -3.75 -13.82
N SER A 487 -12.33 -4.00 -13.85
CA SER A 487 -11.55 -4.09 -15.09
C SER A 487 -11.82 -5.39 -15.86
N ASP A 488 -12.37 -6.41 -15.19
CA ASP A 488 -12.69 -7.69 -15.82
C ASP A 488 -13.82 -7.56 -16.84
N CYS A 489 -13.61 -8.18 -17.99
CA CYS A 489 -14.56 -8.23 -19.09
C CYS A 489 -15.72 -9.19 -18.76
N ASP A 490 -16.97 -8.75 -18.91
CA ASP A 490 -18.15 -9.62 -18.85
C ASP A 490 -18.31 -10.40 -20.17
N TYR A 491 -17.53 -11.48 -20.29
CA TYR A 491 -17.53 -12.34 -21.46
C TYR A 491 -18.92 -12.95 -21.74
N ASP A 492 -19.70 -13.31 -20.71
CA ASP A 492 -20.99 -13.98 -20.90
C ASP A 492 -21.99 -13.06 -21.60
N THR A 493 -22.16 -11.85 -21.08
CA THR A 493 -23.04 -10.86 -21.70
C THR A 493 -22.53 -10.47 -23.08
N LEU A 494 -21.25 -10.13 -23.20
CA LEU A 494 -20.68 -9.64 -24.47
C LEU A 494 -20.66 -10.70 -25.58
N TRP A 495 -20.47 -11.97 -25.26
CA TRP A 495 -20.53 -13.06 -26.25
C TRP A 495 -21.97 -13.41 -26.63
N LYS A 496 -22.95 -13.23 -25.73
CA LYS A 496 -24.37 -13.42 -26.04
C LYS A 496 -24.94 -12.28 -26.89
N THR A 497 -24.62 -11.04 -26.56
CA THR A 497 -25.14 -9.86 -27.28
C THR A 497 -24.36 -9.56 -28.56
N GLY A 498 -23.14 -10.08 -28.66
CA GLY A 498 -22.19 -9.67 -29.69
C GLY A 498 -21.68 -8.24 -29.45
N PRO A 499 -20.81 -7.75 -30.35
CA PRO A 499 -20.29 -6.39 -30.27
C PRO A 499 -21.41 -5.35 -30.48
N ASP A 500 -21.25 -4.18 -29.85
CA ASP A 500 -22.12 -3.01 -30.03
C ASP A 500 -22.31 -2.68 -31.53
N LYS A 501 -23.46 -2.11 -31.91
CA LYS A 501 -23.74 -1.62 -33.27
C LYS A 501 -22.65 -0.66 -33.77
N ASN A 502 -22.02 0.09 -32.86
CA ASN A 502 -20.94 1.02 -33.18
C ASN A 502 -19.55 0.34 -33.24
N PHE A 503 -19.49 -0.99 -33.18
CA PHE A 503 -18.22 -1.72 -33.29
C PHE A 503 -17.61 -1.54 -34.68
N ASN A 504 -16.44 -0.90 -34.69
CA ASN A 504 -15.73 -0.54 -35.90
C ASN A 504 -14.27 -0.99 -35.76
N ILE A 505 -13.90 -2.03 -36.53
CA ILE A 505 -12.52 -2.53 -36.59
C ILE A 505 -11.58 -1.46 -37.16
N PRO A 506 -11.87 -0.81 -38.30
CA PRO A 506 -11.02 0.28 -38.81
C PRO A 506 -10.67 1.35 -37.76
N PHE A 507 -11.61 1.76 -36.91
CA PHE A 507 -11.36 2.71 -35.82
C PHE A 507 -10.39 2.15 -34.76
N ILE A 508 -10.54 0.87 -34.38
CA ILE A 508 -9.61 0.23 -33.45
C ILE A 508 -8.22 0.11 -34.09
N ILE A 509 -8.15 -0.25 -35.36
CA ILE A 509 -6.89 -0.30 -36.12
C ILE A 509 -6.27 1.09 -36.23
N GLU A 510 -7.06 2.14 -36.43
CA GLU A 510 -6.58 3.51 -36.41
C GLU A 510 -5.97 3.86 -35.05
N ASN A 511 -6.63 3.52 -33.93
CA ASN A 511 -6.06 3.70 -32.59
C ASN A 511 -4.73 2.93 -32.41
N ILE A 512 -4.64 1.69 -32.93
CA ILE A 512 -3.39 0.90 -32.89
C ILE A 512 -2.28 1.58 -33.72
N ILE A 513 -2.58 2.02 -34.94
CA ILE A 513 -1.58 2.64 -35.83
C ILE A 513 -1.15 4.00 -35.29
N THR A 514 -2.09 4.81 -34.82
CA THR A 514 -1.83 6.16 -34.31
C THR A 514 -1.31 6.16 -32.87
N GLN A 515 -1.41 5.02 -32.17
CA GLN A 515 -1.15 4.89 -30.73
C GLN A 515 -1.96 5.90 -29.91
N GLU A 516 -3.18 6.21 -30.36
CA GLU A 516 -4.09 7.13 -29.69
C GLU A 516 -5.22 6.36 -28.97
N TYR A 517 -5.42 6.69 -27.70
CA TYR A 517 -6.44 6.07 -26.85
C TYR A 517 -7.82 6.75 -27.04
N ARG A 518 -8.35 6.75 -28.26
CA ARG A 518 -9.68 7.34 -28.54
C ARG A 518 -10.80 6.37 -28.18
N LYS A 519 -11.79 6.83 -27.40
CA LYS A 519 -13.03 6.08 -27.20
C LYS A 519 -14.00 6.33 -28.36
N ARG A 520 -14.73 5.30 -28.77
CA ARG A 520 -15.88 5.47 -29.68
C ARG A 520 -16.97 6.25 -28.95
N GLN A 521 -17.59 7.22 -29.60
CA GLN A 521 -18.77 7.88 -29.05
C GLN A 521 -19.89 6.82 -28.96
N LYS A 522 -20.42 6.61 -27.76
CA LYS A 522 -21.68 5.87 -27.60
C LYS A 522 -22.79 6.80 -28.09
N GLU A 523 -23.66 6.34 -28.97
CA GLU A 523 -24.89 7.09 -29.26
C GLU A 523 -25.69 7.21 -27.94
N PRO A 524 -26.33 8.37 -27.69
CA PRO A 524 -27.07 8.63 -26.47
C PRO A 524 -28.24 7.67 -26.24
#